data_AF-R6JIL0-F1
#
_entry.id   AF-R6JIL0-F1
#
_cell.length_a   1.000
_cell.length_b   1.000
_cell.length_c   1.000
_cell.angle_alpha   90.00
_cell.angle_beta   90.00
_cell.angle_gamma   90.00
#
_symmetry.space_group_name_H-M   'P 1'
#
loop_
_entity.id
_entity.type
_entity.pdbx_description
1 polymer ?
#
loop_
_entity_poly.entity_id
_entity_poly.type
_entity_poly.pdbx_seq_one_letter_code
_entity_poly.pdbx_strand_id
1 'polypeptide(L)'
;MFPIIAEIIKKYGFSINNNKTRIFKENERKLITGLLVKEDGLKIPKKFKRRLKQEIYYCKKFGVSTHLENIASARSVNFKEYLYGKAYYIKMVEPQTGEYFLRQLDEIQW
;
A
#
# COMPACT_ATOMS: atom_id res chain seq x y z
N MET A 1 2.87 18.59 -22.66
CA MET A 1 3.66 18.98 -21.47
C MET A 1 3.32 20.44 -21.18
N PHE A 2 3.07 20.81 -19.92
CA PHE A 2 2.71 22.19 -19.55
C PHE A 2 3.96 23.07 -19.57
N PRO A 3 4.18 23.91 -20.60
CA PRO A 3 5.48 24.57 -20.82
C PRO A 3 5.84 25.53 -19.68
N ILE A 4 4.84 26.24 -19.14
CA ILE A 4 4.99 27.19 -18.03
C ILE A 4 5.47 26.48 -16.75
N ILE A 5 4.90 25.32 -16.43
CA ILE A 5 5.31 24.55 -15.24
C ILE A 5 6.76 24.07 -15.38
N ALA A 6 7.13 23.61 -16.57
CA ALA A 6 8.49 23.16 -16.84
C ALA A 6 9.52 24.29 -16.73
N GLU A 7 9.17 25.49 -17.21
CA GLU A 7 10.01 26.67 -17.09
C GLU A 7 10.23 27.10 -15.63
N ILE A 8 9.16 27.15 -14.83
CA ILE A 8 9.23 27.49 -13.40
C ILE A 8 10.14 26.48 -12.67
N ILE A 9 9.91 25.18 -12.85
CA ILE A 9 10.69 24.12 -12.20
C ILE A 9 12.18 24.28 -12.55
N LYS A 10 12.49 24.50 -13.83
CA LYS A 10 13.86 24.70 -14.31
C LYS A 10 14.52 25.96 -13.74
N LYS A 11 13.76 27.07 -13.62
CA LYS A 11 14.24 28.34 -13.04
C LYS A 11 14.75 28.14 -11.60
N TYR A 12 14.17 27.23 -10.83
CA TYR A 12 14.59 26.91 -9.47
C TYR A 12 15.60 25.74 -9.39
N GLY A 13 16.20 25.33 -10.52
CA GLY A 13 17.25 24.29 -10.54
C GLY A 13 16.74 22.85 -10.46
N PHE A 14 15.43 22.62 -10.58
CA PHE A 14 14.85 21.28 -10.61
C PHE A 14 14.73 20.74 -12.05
N SER A 15 14.60 19.42 -12.19
CA SER A 15 14.37 18.75 -13.48
C SER A 15 13.12 17.87 -13.43
N ILE A 16 12.42 17.78 -14.55
CA ILE A 16 11.23 16.93 -14.68
C ILE A 16 11.66 15.51 -15.03
N ASN A 17 11.17 14.53 -14.26
CA ASN A 17 11.30 13.12 -14.62
C ASN A 17 10.16 12.72 -15.58
N ASN A 18 10.45 12.71 -16.88
CA ASN A 18 9.46 12.39 -17.91
C ASN A 18 8.89 10.96 -17.76
N ASN A 19 9.67 10.00 -17.26
CA ASN A 19 9.20 8.62 -17.05
C ASN A 19 8.14 8.54 -15.93
N LYS A 20 8.17 9.48 -14.98
CA LYS A 20 7.18 9.58 -13.89
C LYS A 20 6.08 10.61 -14.17
N THR A 21 6.15 11.33 -15.30
CA THR A 21 5.21 12.39 -15.65
C THR A 21 4.15 11.85 -16.60
N ARG A 22 2.88 11.94 -16.20
CA ARG A 22 1.75 11.48 -17.02
C ARG A 22 0.57 12.43 -16.89
N ILE A 23 -0.13 12.64 -18.00
CA ILE A 23 -1.44 13.31 -18.03
C ILE A 23 -2.49 12.22 -17.87
N PHE A 24 -3.36 12.36 -16.87
CA PHE A 24 -4.45 11.42 -16.63
C PHE A 24 -5.76 11.95 -17.23
N LYS A 25 -6.49 11.11 -17.97
CA LYS A 25 -7.88 11.40 -18.36
C LYS A 25 -8.81 11.22 -17.16
N GLU A 26 -10.04 11.74 -17.28
CA GLU A 26 -11.05 11.71 -16.20
C GLU A 26 -11.30 10.28 -15.67
N ASN A 27 -11.47 9.32 -16.57
CA ASN A 27 -11.74 7.91 -16.25
C ASN A 27 -10.48 7.06 -15.98
N GLU A 28 -9.28 7.64 -15.98
CA GLU A 28 -8.07 6.88 -15.69
C GLU A 28 -7.83 6.76 -14.18
N ARG A 29 -7.43 5.56 -13.76
CA ARG A 29 -7.06 5.31 -12.36
C ARG A 29 -5.83 6.13 -11.99
N LYS A 30 -5.99 7.00 -10.99
CA LYS A 30 -4.92 7.83 -10.44
C LYS A 30 -4.42 7.18 -9.15
N LEU A 31 -3.12 6.89 -9.09
CA LEU A 31 -2.46 6.44 -7.87
C LEU A 31 -1.66 7.62 -7.30
N ILE A 32 -2.16 8.23 -6.24
CA ILE A 32 -1.50 9.36 -5.57
C ILE A 32 -1.10 8.90 -4.18
N THR A 33 0.18 9.04 -3.84
CA THR A 33 0.74 8.65 -2.53
C THR A 33 0.33 7.24 -2.06
N GLY A 34 0.18 6.29 -3.00
CA GLY A 34 -0.22 4.91 -2.68
C GLY A 34 -1.74 4.69 -2.53
N LEU A 35 -2.57 5.71 -2.78
CA LEU A 35 -4.02 5.66 -2.74
C LEU A 35 -4.61 5.76 -4.15
N LEU A 36 -5.64 4.96 -4.40
CA LEU A 36 -6.45 5.11 -5.61
C LEU A 36 -7.42 6.27 -5.40
N VAL A 37 -7.33 7.27 -6.26
CA VAL A 37 -8.29 8.36 -6.33
C VAL A 37 -9.37 7.99 -7.32
N LYS A 38 -10.61 7.98 -6.85
CA LYS A 38 -11.82 7.79 -7.65
C LYS A 38 -12.78 8.96 -7.44
N GLU A 39 -13.80 9.03 -8.27
CA GLU A 39 -14.91 9.98 -8.11
C GLU A 39 -15.62 9.84 -6.77
N ASP A 40 -15.79 8.61 -6.29
CA ASP A 40 -16.43 8.27 -5.01
C ASP A 40 -15.48 8.33 -3.79
N GLY A 41 -14.27 8.86 -3.97
CA GLY A 41 -13.29 9.09 -2.92
C GLY A 41 -12.01 8.25 -3.01
N LEU A 42 -11.29 8.14 -1.89
CA LEU A 42 -10.01 7.45 -1.79
C LEU A 42 -10.20 5.96 -1.46
N LYS A 43 -9.42 5.10 -2.11
CA LYS A 43 -9.42 3.65 -1.87
C LYS A 43 -8.02 3.08 -1.77
N ILE A 44 -7.86 2.00 -1.02
CA ILE A 44 -6.60 1.23 -1.03
C ILE A 44 -6.51 0.37 -2.30
N PRO A 45 -5.35 0.33 -2.99
CA PRO A 45 -5.14 -0.57 -4.10
C PRO A 45 -5.46 -2.04 -3.76
N LYS A 46 -6.24 -2.71 -4.62
CA LYS A 46 -6.60 -4.14 -4.44
C LYS A 46 -5.38 -5.04 -4.21
N LYS A 47 -4.27 -4.75 -4.91
CA LYS A 47 -3.00 -5.49 -4.77
C LYS A 47 -2.46 -5.43 -3.34
N PHE A 48 -2.58 -4.29 -2.67
CA PHE A 48 -2.12 -4.11 -1.29
C PHE A 48 -2.93 -4.99 -0.33
N LYS A 49 -4.27 -4.91 -0.40
CA LYS A 49 -5.19 -5.73 0.41
C LYS A 49 -4.99 -7.22 0.16
N ARG A 50 -4.82 -7.63 -1.10
CA ARG A 50 -4.57 -9.04 -1.47
C ARG A 50 -3.28 -9.56 -0.87
N ARG A 51 -2.21 -8.75 -0.87
CA ARG A 51 -0.94 -9.13 -0.25
C ARG A 51 -1.13 -9.32 1.26
N LEU A 52 -1.73 -8.36 1.96
CA LEU A 52 -1.98 -8.51 3.40
C LEU A 52 -2.81 -9.76 3.72
N LYS A 53 -3.88 -10.00 2.96
CA LYS A 53 -4.70 -11.22 3.10
C LYS A 53 -3.87 -12.50 2.93
N GLN A 54 -2.93 -12.52 1.99
CA GLN A 54 -2.05 -13.65 1.75
C GLN A 54 -1.09 -13.88 2.93
N GLU A 55 -0.46 -12.82 3.46
CA GLU A 55 0.42 -12.90 4.63
C GLU A 55 -0.35 -13.51 5.82
N ILE A 56 -1.54 -12.99 6.11
CA ILE A 56 -2.40 -13.49 7.19
C ILE A 56 -2.78 -14.96 6.99
N TYR A 57 -3.19 -15.34 5.78
CA TYR A 57 -3.56 -16.72 5.47
C TYR A 57 -2.42 -17.69 5.75
N TYR A 58 -1.20 -17.36 5.31
CA TYR A 58 -0.06 -18.24 5.52
C TYR A 58 0.38 -18.30 6.98
N CYS A 59 0.34 -17.17 7.70
CA CYS A 59 0.61 -17.16 9.14
C CYS A 59 -0.37 -18.07 9.89
N LYS A 60 -1.67 -18.00 9.57
CA LYS A 60 -2.69 -18.88 10.18
C LYS A 60 -2.52 -20.34 9.80
N LYS A 61 -2.16 -20.63 8.55
CA LYS A 61 -2.12 -22.00 8.03
C LYS A 61 -0.84 -22.75 8.39
N PHE A 62 0.30 -22.07 8.37
CA PHE A 62 1.63 -22.69 8.47
C PHE A 62 2.44 -22.21 9.67
N GLY A 63 1.94 -21.23 10.42
CA GLY A 63 2.66 -20.57 11.50
C GLY A 63 3.55 -19.42 11.01
N VAL A 64 3.87 -18.50 11.91
CA VAL A 64 4.63 -17.28 11.60
C VAL A 64 6.06 -17.61 11.18
N SER A 65 6.76 -18.49 11.91
CA SER A 65 8.15 -18.86 11.61
C SER A 65 8.31 -19.47 10.22
N THR A 66 7.49 -20.47 9.89
CA THR A 66 7.47 -21.13 8.57
C THR A 66 7.17 -20.13 7.46
N HIS A 67 6.22 -19.21 7.68
CA HIS A 67 5.91 -18.18 6.69
C HIS A 67 7.10 -17.25 6.46
N LEU A 68 7.74 -16.77 7.54
CA LEU A 68 8.91 -15.90 7.47
C LEU A 68 10.10 -16.55 6.76
N GLU A 69 10.34 -17.84 6.97
CA GLU A 69 11.34 -18.61 6.23
C GLU A 69 11.03 -18.65 4.73
N ASN A 70 9.77 -18.96 4.37
CA ASN A 70 9.33 -19.06 2.97
C ASN A 70 9.44 -17.73 2.20
N ILE A 71 9.34 -16.59 2.88
CA ILE A 71 9.51 -15.26 2.27
C ILE A 71 10.93 -14.70 2.44
N ALA A 72 11.91 -15.54 2.79
CA ALA A 72 13.31 -15.17 3.01
C ALA A 72 13.47 -14.00 4.02
N SER A 73 12.58 -13.92 5.01
CA SER A 73 12.49 -12.84 5.99
C SER A 73 12.57 -13.35 7.43
N ALA A 74 13.16 -14.53 7.66
CA ALA A 74 13.29 -15.19 8.96
C ALA A 74 13.91 -14.34 10.08
N ARG A 75 14.71 -13.32 9.74
CA ARG A 75 15.34 -12.40 10.71
C ARG A 75 14.49 -11.17 11.05
N SER A 76 13.22 -11.12 10.61
CA SER A 76 12.35 -9.97 10.85
C SER A 76 11.90 -9.92 12.30
N VAL A 77 12.43 -8.96 13.05
CA VAL A 77 12.14 -8.81 14.49
C VAL A 77 10.77 -8.17 14.79
N ASN A 78 10.18 -7.45 13.82
CA ASN A 78 8.94 -6.66 14.01
C ASN A 78 7.85 -7.04 13.00
N PHE A 79 7.74 -8.34 12.65
CA PHE A 79 6.81 -8.78 11.61
C PHE A 79 5.35 -8.57 12.01
N LYS A 80 5.03 -8.74 13.30
CA LYS A 80 3.71 -8.47 13.86
C LYS A 80 3.32 -7.02 13.64
N GLU A 81 4.11 -6.09 14.15
CA GLU A 81 3.91 -4.65 14.06
C GLU A 81 3.83 -4.20 12.60
N TYR A 82 4.62 -4.82 11.72
CA TYR A 82 4.58 -4.57 10.28
C TYR A 82 3.23 -4.94 9.64
N LEU A 83 2.64 -6.09 9.99
CA LEU A 83 1.32 -6.48 9.49
C LEU A 83 0.19 -5.61 10.09
N TYR A 84 0.25 -5.30 11.38
CA TYR A 84 -0.69 -4.38 12.01
C TYR A 84 -0.61 -2.97 11.40
N GLY A 85 0.59 -2.46 11.10
CA GLY A 85 0.78 -1.18 10.42
C GLY A 85 0.10 -1.14 9.04
N LYS A 86 0.17 -2.24 8.28
CA LYS A 86 -0.59 -2.35 7.01
C LYS A 86 -2.09 -2.31 7.22
N ALA A 87 -2.60 -2.98 8.25
CA ALA A 87 -4.03 -2.98 8.57
C ALA A 87 -4.50 -1.58 9.04
N TYR A 88 -3.71 -0.88 9.86
CA TYR A 88 -4.00 0.50 10.27
C TYR A 88 -3.99 1.49 9.11
N TYR A 89 -3.04 1.35 8.17
CA TYR A 89 -3.05 2.14 6.94
C TYR A 89 -4.33 1.91 6.12
N ILE A 90 -4.82 0.67 6.05
CA ILE A 90 -6.11 0.38 5.42
C ILE A 90 -7.25 1.02 6.22
N LYS A 91 -7.26 0.88 7.54
CA LYS A 91 -8.31 1.42 8.43
C LYS A 91 -8.44 2.94 8.31
N MET A 92 -7.32 3.65 8.12
CA MET A 92 -7.29 5.09 7.92
C MET A 92 -8.12 5.53 6.70
N VAL A 93 -8.23 4.70 5.66
CA VAL A 93 -8.87 5.04 4.38
C VAL A 93 -10.20 4.29 4.19
N GLU A 94 -10.25 3.03 4.59
CA GLU A 94 -11.38 2.12 4.48
C GLU A 94 -11.65 1.47 5.86
N PRO A 95 -12.29 2.19 6.82
CA PRO A 95 -12.37 1.77 8.22
C PRO A 95 -12.89 0.34 8.43
N GLN A 96 -14.01 -0.02 7.82
CA GLN A 96 -14.60 -1.35 7.93
C GLN A 96 -13.68 -2.47 7.40
N THR A 97 -12.95 -2.19 6.30
CA THR A 97 -11.99 -3.16 5.74
C THR A 97 -10.76 -3.27 6.62
N GLY A 98 -10.30 -2.17 7.21
CA GLY A 98 -9.22 -2.17 8.18
C GLY A 98 -9.55 -2.97 9.44
N GLU A 99 -10.75 -2.77 10.01
CA GLU A 99 -11.22 -3.54 11.17
C GLU A 99 -11.32 -5.04 10.88
N TYR A 100 -11.77 -5.40 9.67
CA TYR A 100 -11.73 -6.80 9.22
C TYR A 100 -10.30 -7.35 9.29
N PHE A 101 -9.31 -6.64 8.75
CA PHE A 101 -7.93 -7.11 8.78
C PHE A 101 -7.34 -7.17 10.19
N LEU A 102 -7.66 -6.22 11.07
CA LEU A 102 -7.21 -6.24 12.47
C LEU A 102 -7.73 -7.47 13.19
N ARG A 103 -9.03 -7.77 13.10
CA ARG A 103 -9.61 -9.00 13.67
C ARG A 103 -8.93 -10.25 13.13
N GLN A 104 -8.63 -10.27 11.83
CA GLN A 104 -7.94 -11.39 11.22
C GLN A 104 -6.50 -11.56 11.72
N LEU A 105 -5.81 -10.48 12.09
CA LEU A 105 -4.47 -10.52 12.70
C LEU A 105 -4.52 -10.98 14.15
N ASP A 106 -5.58 -10.62 14.90
CA ASP A 106 -5.78 -11.04 16.29
C ASP A 106 -5.97 -12.56 16.44
N GLU A 107 -6.42 -13.23 15.36
CA GLU A 107 -6.56 -14.69 15.30
C GLU A 107 -5.23 -15.44 15.05
N ILE A 108 -4.13 -14.74 14.75
CA ILE A 108 -2.82 -15.36 14.51
C ILE A 108 -2.16 -15.70 15.86
N GLN A 109 -1.63 -16.92 15.97
CA GLN A 109 -0.69 -17.29 17.04
C GLN A 109 0.69 -16.73 16.68
N TRP A 110 1.04 -15.61 17.33
CA TRP A 110 2.26 -14.84 17.06
C TRP A 110 3.50 -15.46 17.66
#